data_AF-A0A8S2YPH5-F1
#
_entry.id   AF-A0A8S2YPH5-F1
#
_cell.length_a   1.000
_cell.length_b   1.000
_cell.length_c   1.000
_cell.angle_alpha   90.00
_cell.angle_beta   90.00
_cell.angle_gamma   90.00
#
_symmetry.space_group_name_H-M   'P 1'
#
loop_
_entity.id
_entity.type
_entity.pdbx_description
1 polymer ?
#
loop_
_entity_poly.entity_id
_entity_poly.type
_entity_poly.pdbx_seq_one_letter_code
_entity_poly.pdbx_strand_id
1 'polypeptide(L)'
;HDTKLLILALERLKEAYSVKSRLNQWQREELGSIEQAYDNPHAALSRMKRHLLTRRAFKECGIEFNDLYSHLISVYDVEPFEKITNAYLYQYLRYDADKRRLLPAWINPADSEPPPLLVYK
;
A
#
# COMPACT_ATOMS: atom_id res chain seq x y z
N HIS A 1 16.66 1.96 6.70
CA HIS A 1 15.46 2.83 6.76
C HIS A 1 14.17 2.02 6.98
N ASP A 2 14.29 0.72 7.26
CA ASP A 2 13.20 -0.25 7.16
C ASP A 2 12.03 0.03 8.09
N THR A 3 12.29 0.43 9.33
CA THR A 3 11.23 0.77 10.30
C THR A 3 10.45 2.01 9.89
N LYS A 4 11.13 3.05 9.38
CA LYS A 4 10.48 4.27 8.88
C LYS A 4 9.61 3.98 7.66
N LEU A 5 10.10 3.17 6.72
CA LEU A 5 9.34 2.78 5.53
C LEU A 5 8.13 1.93 5.89
N LEU A 6 8.25 1.05 6.89
CA LEU A 6 7.12 0.28 7.41
C LEU A 6 6.06 1.20 8.03
N ILE A 7 6.45 2.16 8.88
CA ILE A 7 5.50 3.09 9.51
C ILE A 7 4.72 3.87 8.44
N LEU A 8 5.40 4.43 7.43
CA LEU A 8 4.75 5.14 6.32
C LEU A 8 3.78 4.24 5.53
N ALA A 9 4.13 2.97 5.34
CA ALA A 9 3.25 2.02 4.66
C ALA A 9 1.99 1.71 5.49
N LEU A 10 2.14 1.53 6.81
CA LEU A 10 1.02 1.27 7.72
C LEU A 10 0.09 2.49 7.86
N GLU A 11 0.64 3.71 7.87
CA GLU A 11 -0.14 4.95 7.91
C GLU A 11 -1.08 5.05 6.71
N ARG A 12 -0.57 4.83 5.49
CA ARG A 12 -1.38 4.83 4.26
C ARG A 12 -2.51 3.80 4.29
N LEU A 13 -2.26 2.61 4.86
CA LEU A 13 -3.29 1.57 4.98
C LEU A 13 -4.36 1.95 6.01
N LYS A 14 -3.97 2.60 7.10
CA LYS A 14 -4.89 3.09 8.13
C LYS A 14 -5.77 4.23 7.63
N GLU A 15 -5.23 5.16 6.82
CA GLU A 15 -5.97 6.29 6.24
C GLU A 15 -7.19 5.85 5.43
N ALA A 16 -7.08 4.74 4.69
CA ALA A 16 -8.19 4.20 3.89
C ALA A 16 -9.44 3.83 4.72
N TYR A 17 -9.29 3.60 6.02
CA TYR A 17 -10.37 3.22 6.93
C TYR A 17 -10.80 4.35 7.88
N SER A 18 -10.09 5.47 7.91
CA SER A 18 -10.38 6.58 8.83
C SER A 18 -11.73 7.27 8.57
N VAL A 19 -12.30 7.16 7.38
CA VAL A 19 -13.56 7.82 6.97
C VAL A 19 -14.79 6.92 7.20
N LYS A 20 -14.61 5.61 7.36
CA LYS A 20 -15.73 4.64 7.42
C LYS A 20 -16.24 4.47 8.84
N SER A 21 -17.49 4.89 9.09
CA SER A 21 -18.16 4.71 10.39
C SER A 21 -18.57 3.25 10.68
N ARG A 22 -18.77 2.43 9.65
CA ARG A 22 -19.10 0.99 9.77
C ARG A 22 -18.01 0.15 9.11
N LEU A 23 -17.49 -0.79 9.87
CA LEU A 23 -16.42 -1.71 9.44
C LEU A 23 -16.96 -3.13 9.37
N ASN A 24 -16.70 -3.80 8.26
CA ASN A 24 -16.97 -5.22 8.08
C ASN A 24 -15.97 -6.07 8.88
N GLN A 25 -16.27 -7.36 9.08
CA GLN A 25 -15.40 -8.30 9.81
C GLN A 25 -13.98 -8.34 9.20
N TRP A 26 -13.89 -8.48 7.89
CA TRP A 26 -12.62 -8.47 7.14
C TRP A 26 -11.80 -7.18 7.37
N GLN A 27 -12.46 -6.02 7.41
CA GLN A 27 -11.78 -4.74 7.64
C GLN A 27 -11.26 -4.62 9.07
N ARG A 28 -11.96 -5.21 10.05
CA ARG A 28 -11.48 -5.31 11.43
C ARG A 28 -10.26 -6.21 11.55
N GLU A 29 -10.24 -7.33 10.84
CA GLU A 29 -9.08 -8.22 10.79
C GLU A 29 -7.86 -7.55 10.14
N GLU A 30 -8.08 -6.71 9.12
CA GLU A 30 -7.03 -5.89 8.53
C GLU A 30 -6.48 -4.86 9.52
N LEU A 31 -7.34 -4.11 10.21
CA LEU A 31 -6.91 -3.16 11.24
C LEU A 31 -6.15 -3.85 12.38
N GLY A 32 -6.63 -5.00 12.85
CA GLY A 32 -5.92 -5.78 13.87
C GLY A 32 -4.55 -6.25 13.40
N SER A 33 -4.40 -6.62 12.13
CA SER A 33 -3.10 -6.98 11.54
C SER A 33 -2.16 -5.78 11.44
N ILE A 34 -2.69 -4.59 11.15
CA ILE A 34 -1.93 -3.33 11.12
C ILE A 34 -1.47 -2.95 12.54
N GLU A 35 -2.35 -3.03 13.53
CA GLU A 35 -2.02 -2.76 14.95
C GLU A 35 -0.93 -3.71 15.46
N GLN A 36 -1.03 -5.01 15.18
CA GLN A 36 0.02 -5.98 15.52
C GLN A 36 1.37 -5.64 14.87
N ALA A 37 1.35 -5.10 13.65
CA ALA A 37 2.57 -4.66 12.97
C ALA A 37 3.17 -3.39 13.59
N TYR A 38 2.34 -2.51 14.17
CA TYR A 38 2.80 -1.36 14.95
C TYR A 38 3.40 -1.78 16.29
N ASP A 39 2.77 -2.72 17.00
CA ASP A 39 3.23 -3.17 18.32
C ASP A 39 4.58 -3.90 18.24
N ASN A 40 4.80 -4.70 17.19
CA ASN A 40 6.05 -5.43 17.00
C ASN A 40 6.60 -5.31 15.56
N PRO A 41 7.25 -4.17 15.22
CA PRO A 41 7.70 -3.89 13.87
C PRO A 41 8.83 -4.83 13.42
N HIS A 42 9.68 -5.30 14.34
CA HIS A 42 10.80 -6.19 13.99
C HIS A 42 10.32 -7.59 13.58
N ALA A 43 9.36 -8.15 14.31
CA ALA A 43 8.75 -9.42 13.94
C ALA A 43 7.97 -9.31 12.63
N ALA A 44 7.21 -8.21 12.45
CA ALA A 44 6.47 -7.94 11.24
C ALA A 44 7.39 -7.84 10.01
N LEU A 45 8.48 -7.06 10.09
CA LEU A 45 9.49 -6.95 9.02
C LEU A 45 10.12 -8.31 8.68
N SER A 46 10.47 -9.10 9.69
CA SER A 46 11.07 -10.43 9.47
C SER A 46 10.11 -11.36 8.74
N ARG A 47 8.81 -11.30 9.08
CA ARG A 47 7.76 -12.07 8.41
C ARG A 47 7.53 -11.60 6.97
N MET A 48 7.49 -10.29 6.73
CA MET A 48 7.36 -9.72 5.37
C MET A 48 8.54 -10.12 4.48
N LYS A 49 9.78 -9.96 4.97
CA LYS A 49 10.99 -10.37 4.24
C LYS A 49 10.98 -11.86 3.91
N ARG A 50 10.54 -12.70 4.85
CA ARG A 50 10.35 -14.13 4.61
C ARG A 50 9.34 -14.37 3.48
N HIS A 51 8.19 -13.71 3.49
CA HIS A 51 7.21 -13.85 2.41
C HIS A 51 7.74 -13.41 1.05
N LEU A 52 8.51 -12.33 0.98
CA LEU A 52 9.14 -11.89 -0.28
C LEU A 52 10.09 -12.96 -0.85
N LEU A 53 10.84 -13.65 0.02
CA LEU A 53 11.77 -14.69 -0.40
C LEU A 53 11.06 -15.99 -0.80
N THR A 54 10.10 -16.45 0.00
CA THR A 54 9.58 -17.83 -0.11
C THR A 54 8.21 -17.93 -0.77
N ARG A 55 7.36 -16.91 -0.69
CA ARG A 55 5.97 -16.99 -1.18
C ARG A 55 5.94 -16.74 -2.69
N ARG A 56 5.39 -17.70 -3.43
CA ARG A 56 5.14 -17.62 -4.89
C ARG A 56 3.71 -17.96 -5.28
N ALA A 57 2.94 -18.54 -4.36
CA ALA A 57 1.50 -18.74 -4.48
C ALA A 57 0.78 -17.80 -3.50
N PHE A 58 -0.21 -17.06 -4.01
CA PHE A 58 -0.97 -16.07 -3.27
C PHE A 58 -2.43 -16.51 -3.13
N LYS A 59 -3.14 -15.91 -2.18
CA LYS A 59 -4.58 -16.17 -2.02
C LYS A 59 -5.37 -15.51 -3.15
N GLU A 60 -6.61 -15.96 -3.31
CA GLU A 60 -7.55 -15.39 -4.27
C GLU A 60 -7.84 -13.92 -3.93
N CYS A 61 -7.94 -13.08 -4.96
CA CYS A 61 -8.33 -11.69 -4.83
C CYS A 61 -9.81 -11.54 -5.16
N GLY A 62 -10.56 -10.84 -4.29
CA GLY A 62 -11.93 -10.42 -4.58
C GLY A 62 -11.94 -9.32 -5.65
N ILE A 63 -12.99 -9.30 -6.47
CA ILE A 63 -13.24 -8.22 -7.43
C ILE A 63 -14.66 -7.68 -7.23
N GLU A 64 -14.74 -6.37 -7.03
CA GLU A 64 -15.99 -5.63 -6.97
C GLU A 64 -15.94 -4.51 -8.02
N PHE A 65 -17.09 -3.97 -8.39
CA PHE A 65 -17.17 -2.85 -9.33
C PHE A 65 -17.83 -1.66 -8.66
N ASN A 66 -17.12 -0.53 -8.65
CA ASN A 66 -17.68 0.75 -8.26
C ASN A 66 -18.28 1.42 -9.50
N ASP A 67 -19.56 1.75 -9.43
CA ASP A 67 -20.29 2.39 -10.52
C ASP A 67 -20.22 3.91 -10.39
N LEU A 68 -19.60 4.56 -11.39
CA LEU A 68 -19.55 6.02 -11.51
C LEU A 68 -20.61 6.55 -12.47
N TYR A 69 -21.65 5.76 -12.78
CA TYR A 69 -22.76 6.02 -13.70
C TYR A 69 -22.37 6.25 -15.17
N SER A 70 -21.08 6.43 -15.45
CA SER A 70 -20.50 6.61 -16.78
C SER A 70 -19.61 5.43 -17.18
N HIS A 71 -18.90 4.87 -16.21
CA HIS A 71 -18.03 3.72 -16.37
C HIS A 71 -17.92 2.99 -15.03
N LEU A 72 -17.54 1.71 -15.11
CA LEU A 72 -17.28 0.87 -13.93
C LEU A 72 -15.79 0.85 -13.65
N ILE A 73 -15.43 1.03 -12.38
CA ILE A 73 -14.05 0.85 -11.90
C ILE A 73 -13.97 -0.45 -11.10
N SER A 74 -13.05 -1.33 -11.46
CA SER A 74 -12.75 -2.54 -10.68
C SER A 74 -12.03 -2.18 -9.39
N VAL A 75 -12.58 -2.63 -8.26
CA VAL A 75 -11.98 -2.56 -6.93
C VAL A 75 -11.51 -3.96 -6.55
N TYR A 76 -10.26 -4.08 -6.14
CA TYR A 76 -9.65 -5.37 -5.79
C TYR A 76 -9.48 -5.50 -4.29
N ASP A 77 -9.95 -6.62 -3.75
CA ASP A 77 -9.78 -6.99 -2.35
C ASP A 77 -8.70 -8.06 -2.22
N VAL A 78 -7.61 -7.68 -1.54
CA VAL A 78 -6.40 -8.51 -1.33
C VAL A 78 -6.30 -8.93 0.13
N GLU A 79 -5.74 -10.12 0.41
CA GLU A 79 -5.49 -10.60 1.77
C GLU A 79 -4.79 -9.51 2.62
N PRO A 80 -5.26 -9.22 3.85
CA PRO A 80 -4.68 -8.17 4.71
C PRO A 80 -3.16 -8.23 4.87
N PHE A 81 -2.59 -9.42 5.12
CA PHE A 81 -1.14 -9.54 5.34
C PHE A 81 -0.32 -9.40 4.05
N GLU A 82 -0.86 -9.88 2.92
CA GLU A 82 -0.25 -9.66 1.60
C GLU A 82 -0.30 -8.16 1.24
N LYS A 83 -1.42 -7.48 1.53
CA LYS A 83 -1.58 -6.05 1.34
C LYS A 83 -0.55 -5.24 2.14
N ILE A 84 -0.30 -5.58 3.41
CA ILE A 84 0.75 -4.94 4.22
C ILE A 84 2.14 -5.18 3.60
N THR A 85 2.44 -6.42 3.19
CA THR A 85 3.73 -6.75 2.57
C THR A 85 3.93 -5.97 1.26
N ASN A 86 2.88 -5.84 0.45
CA ASN A 86 2.90 -5.08 -0.80
C ASN A 86 3.06 -3.59 -0.56
N ALA A 87 2.38 -3.02 0.45
CA ALA A 87 2.54 -1.62 0.82
C ALA A 87 3.97 -1.31 1.27
N TYR A 88 4.58 -2.19 2.08
CA TYR A 88 5.98 -2.07 2.46
C TYR A 88 6.92 -2.16 1.25
N LEU A 89 6.71 -3.13 0.36
CA LEU A 89 7.51 -3.30 -0.86
C LEU A 89 7.41 -2.07 -1.76
N TYR A 90 6.20 -1.53 -1.97
CA TYR A 90 5.98 -0.32 -2.75
C TYR A 90 6.77 0.86 -2.19
N GLN A 91 6.68 1.08 -0.87
CA GLN A 91 7.38 2.18 -0.22
C GLN A 91 8.90 2.03 -0.32
N TYR A 92 9.42 0.80 -0.20
CA TYR A 92 10.83 0.49 -0.37
C TYR A 92 11.31 0.75 -1.81
N LEU A 93 10.58 0.25 -2.80
CA LEU A 93 10.93 0.42 -4.22
C LEU A 93 10.89 1.89 -4.65
N ARG A 94 9.88 2.65 -4.21
CA ARG A 94 9.77 4.08 -4.51
C ARG A 94 10.95 4.86 -3.93
N TYR A 95 11.30 4.59 -2.68
CA TYR A 95 12.43 5.23 -2.01
C TYR A 95 13.77 4.94 -2.71
N ASP A 96 14.02 3.67 -3.05
CA ASP A 96 15.27 3.29 -3.72
C ASP A 96 15.32 3.75 -5.19
N ALA A 97 14.19 3.80 -5.88
CA ALA A 97 14.10 4.31 -7.25
C ALA A 97 14.45 5.80 -7.32
N ASP A 98 13.92 6.62 -6.39
CA ASP A 98 14.23 8.05 -6.33
C ASP A 98 15.70 8.29 -5.92
N LYS A 99 16.19 7.56 -4.91
CA LYS A 99 17.58 7.64 -4.47
C LYS A 99 18.58 7.34 -5.60
N ARG A 100 18.24 6.43 -6.51
CA ARG A 100 19.06 6.06 -7.67
C ARG A 100 18.74 6.87 -8.93
N ARG A 101 17.78 7.81 -8.87
CA ARG A 101 17.27 8.56 -10.03
C ARG A 101 16.89 7.64 -11.19
N LEU A 102 16.22 6.53 -10.86
CA LEU A 102 15.85 5.49 -11.82
C LEU A 102 14.84 6.00 -12.85
N LEU A 103 13.90 6.84 -12.41
CA LEU A 103 12.86 7.39 -13.27
C LEU A 103 13.30 8.75 -13.82
N PRO A 104 13.32 8.94 -15.15
CA PRO A 104 13.57 10.25 -15.76
C PRO A 104 12.42 11.24 -15.49
N ALA A 105 12.74 12.54 -15.57
CA ALA A 105 11.84 13.62 -15.15
C ALA A 105 10.55 13.77 -16.00
N TRP A 106 10.47 13.15 -17.18
CA TRP A 106 9.26 13.16 -18.01
C TRP A 106 8.20 12.13 -17.56
N ILE A 107 8.53 11.24 -16.62
CA ILE A 107 7.56 10.30 -16.06
C ILE A 107 6.74 11.02 -14.99
N ASN A 108 5.46 11.26 -15.30
CA ASN A 108 4.49 11.88 -14.41
C ASN A 108 3.45 10.86 -13.94
N PRO A 109 2.86 11.00 -12.74
CA PRO A 109 3.03 12.08 -11.76
C PRO A 109 4.31 11.97 -10.91
N ALA A 110 4.99 13.10 -10.72
CA ALA A 110 6.16 13.25 -9.85
C ALA A 110 5.79 13.86 -8.49
N ASP A 111 6.57 13.56 -7.45
CA ASP A 111 6.29 14.04 -6.08
C ASP A 111 6.59 15.55 -5.92
N SER A 112 7.26 16.17 -6.89
CA SER A 112 7.69 17.58 -6.86
C SER A 112 6.58 18.57 -7.16
N GLU A 113 5.49 18.16 -7.81
CA GLU A 113 4.47 19.09 -8.28
C GLU A 113 3.06 18.51 -8.33
N PRO A 114 2.04 19.34 -8.04
CA PRO A 114 0.65 18.92 -8.20
C PRO A 114 0.24 18.94 -9.69
N PRO A 115 -0.80 18.16 -10.08
CA PRO A 115 -1.23 18.07 -11.48
C PRO A 115 -1.50 19.40 -12.19
N PRO A 116 -2.09 20.44 -11.55
CA PRO A 116 -2.29 21.73 -12.21
C PRO A 116 -0.98 22.46 -12.54
N LEU A 117 0.06 22.31 -11.72
CA LEU A 117 1.37 22.94 -11.97
C LEU A 117 2.08 22.26 -13.14
N LEU A 118 1.89 20.95 -13.31
CA LEU A 118 2.41 20.21 -14.46
C LEU A 118 1.83 20.74 -15.79
N VAL A 119 0.55 21.10 -15.84
CA VAL A 119 -0.09 21.66 -17.05
C VAL A 119 0.40 23.08 -17.35
N TYR A 120 0.79 23.83 -16.30
CA TYR A 120 1.29 25.20 -16.46
C TYR A 120 2.72 25.27 -17.01
N LYS A 121 3.55 24.25 -16.77
CA LYS A 121 4.95 24.19 -17.22
C LYS A 121 5.07 23.74 -18.68
#